data_AF-A0A5Q4BCI6-F1
#
_entry.id   AF-A0A5Q4BCI6-F1
#
_cell.length_a   1.000
_cell.length_b   1.000
_cell.length_c   1.000
_cell.angle_alpha   90.00
_cell.angle_beta   90.00
_cell.angle_gamma   90.00
#
_symmetry.space_group_name_H-M   'P 1'
#
loop_
_entity.id
_entity.type
_entity.pdbx_description
1 polymer ?
#
loop_
_entity_poly.entity_id
_entity_poly.type
_entity_poly.pdbx_seq_one_letter_code
_entity_poly.pdbx_strand_id
1 'polypeptide(L)'
;MGTHGSPWVGYFYVYEISATRSASAQSKSQASDLEQGNPVGFSPSLSTSGLDSLDVLITAIGAISTKSTPDGVQRNPKPQYVFKENGHIPSAQMRKFVAQRYIVSIPPVENRKWHVRAYVLSMGRLTVCVFKEMLSLFAGEDYEPPWMNLSLKSSLTNTALQDEEVLKEKESMRDFWAMSDDLLPGNWKDHVFDQICSISAELFRAAAHTMADKFTTVDKCFELFAVDFLVDTNGIAWLLEVNETPAFYDVGIAGPMALRLMDSIVCVAMEHMDKARLDDERNVAAKTRLISILDETDKLAKNNITEILPEGCPR
;
A
#
# COMPACT_ATOMS: atom_id res chain seq x y z
N MET A 1 27.08 -24.22 -39.33
CA MET A 1 27.20 -25.07 -38.12
C MET A 1 27.88 -24.23 -37.04
N GLY A 2 27.28 -23.81 -35.94
CA GLY A 2 25.91 -23.77 -35.46
C GLY A 2 25.84 -22.59 -34.48
N THR A 3 24.81 -21.76 -34.60
CA THR A 3 24.53 -20.68 -33.65
C THR A 3 23.86 -21.29 -32.43
N HIS A 4 24.58 -21.41 -31.32
CA HIS A 4 23.98 -21.70 -30.02
C HIS A 4 23.24 -20.44 -29.52
N GLY A 5 22.02 -20.27 -30.01
CA GLY A 5 21.02 -19.43 -29.36
C GLY A 5 20.44 -20.23 -28.21
N SER A 6 20.88 -19.97 -26.99
CA SER A 6 20.19 -20.44 -25.78
C SER A 6 18.75 -19.91 -25.81
N PRO A 7 17.73 -20.78 -25.71
CA PRO A 7 16.36 -20.32 -25.62
C PRO A 7 16.19 -19.67 -24.25
N TRP A 8 16.07 -18.34 -24.22
CA TRP A 8 15.56 -17.63 -23.06
C TRP A 8 14.09 -18.03 -22.89
N VAL A 9 13.85 -19.13 -22.18
CA VAL A 9 12.51 -19.50 -21.73
C VAL A 9 12.17 -18.56 -20.58
N GLY A 10 11.67 -17.37 -20.92
CA GLY A 10 11.10 -16.46 -19.94
C GLY A 10 9.76 -17.01 -19.46
N TYR A 11 9.68 -17.40 -18.19
CA TYR A 11 8.39 -17.70 -17.57
C TYR A 11 7.72 -16.38 -17.22
N PHE A 12 6.53 -16.15 -17.80
CA PHE A 12 5.71 -14.99 -17.49
C PHE A 12 4.58 -15.39 -16.54
N TYR A 13 4.36 -14.59 -15.51
CA TYR A 13 3.15 -14.64 -14.71
C TYR A 13 2.11 -13.68 -15.26
N VAL A 14 0.85 -14.12 -15.24
CA VAL A 14 -0.28 -13.36 -15.75
C VAL A 14 -1.17 -12.95 -14.58
N TYR A 15 -1.26 -11.65 -14.31
CA TYR A 15 -2.11 -11.06 -13.27
C TYR A 15 -3.22 -10.17 -13.88
N GLU A 16 -4.34 -10.02 -13.17
CA GLU A 16 -5.40 -9.06 -13.51
C GLU A 16 -5.05 -7.67 -12.99
N ILE A 17 -5.32 -6.63 -13.79
CA ILE A 17 -5.33 -5.25 -13.31
C ILE A 17 -6.76 -4.92 -12.86
N SER A 18 -7.00 -4.85 -11.55
CA SER A 18 -8.22 -4.23 -11.01
C SER A 18 -8.08 -2.70 -11.08
N ALA A 19 -8.24 -2.12 -12.27
CA ALA A 19 -8.37 -0.68 -12.39
C ALA A 19 -9.81 -0.26 -12.03
N THR A 20 -10.01 0.32 -10.86
CA THR A 20 -11.24 1.05 -10.52
C THR A 20 -11.36 2.24 -11.47
N ARG A 21 -12.45 2.26 -12.26
CA ARG A 21 -12.82 3.45 -13.05
C ARG A 21 -13.19 4.56 -12.06
N SER A 22 -12.48 5.68 -12.08
CA SER A 22 -12.98 6.94 -11.56
C SER A 22 -14.20 7.35 -12.40
N ALA A 23 -15.40 7.06 -11.91
CA ALA A 23 -16.62 7.51 -12.56
C ALA A 23 -16.86 8.98 -12.20
N SER A 24 -16.69 9.88 -13.17
CA SER A 24 -17.26 11.22 -13.11
C SER A 24 -18.78 11.10 -13.23
N ALA A 25 -19.51 11.23 -12.13
CA ALA A 25 -20.97 11.26 -12.13
C ALA A 25 -21.46 12.70 -11.93
N GLN A 26 -21.92 13.33 -13.01
CA GLN A 26 -22.87 14.44 -12.92
C GLN A 26 -24.20 13.87 -12.42
N SER A 27 -24.65 14.24 -11.22
CA SER A 27 -26.00 13.93 -10.76
C SER A 27 -26.80 15.22 -10.53
N LYS A 28 -27.94 15.31 -11.23
CA LYS A 28 -28.97 16.33 -10.99
C LYS A 28 -29.56 16.13 -9.58
N SER A 29 -29.56 17.20 -8.78
CA SER A 29 -30.16 17.23 -7.45
C SER A 29 -31.69 17.24 -7.49
N GLN A 30 -32.33 16.42 -6.66
CA GLN A 30 -33.58 16.78 -5.98
C GLN A 30 -33.29 16.87 -4.49
N ALA A 31 -33.57 18.04 -3.93
CA ALA A 31 -33.30 18.40 -2.55
C ALA A 31 -34.33 17.77 -1.59
N SER A 32 -33.85 17.34 -0.42
CA SER A 32 -34.65 17.27 0.80
C SER A 32 -33.75 17.66 1.96
N ASP A 33 -34.04 18.82 2.55
CA ASP A 33 -33.36 19.43 3.68
C ASP A 33 -33.51 18.58 4.96
N LEU A 34 -32.39 18.23 5.59
CA LEU A 34 -32.32 17.91 7.01
C LEU A 34 -31.08 18.60 7.58
N GLU A 35 -31.31 19.76 8.21
CA GLU A 35 -30.34 20.46 9.03
C GLU A 35 -29.96 19.61 10.25
N GLN A 36 -28.69 19.22 10.35
CA GLN A 36 -28.04 18.92 11.62
C GLN A 36 -26.74 19.72 11.68
N GLY A 37 -26.71 20.67 12.62
CA GLY A 37 -25.69 21.70 12.72
C GLY A 37 -24.28 21.17 12.95
N ASN A 38 -23.30 21.81 12.31
CA ASN A 38 -21.88 21.64 12.62
C ASN A 38 -21.58 22.06 14.07
N PRO A 39 -20.89 21.25 14.89
CA PRO A 39 -20.31 21.76 16.11
C PRO A 39 -19.14 22.68 15.75
N VAL A 40 -19.35 23.98 15.97
CA VAL A 40 -18.33 25.03 15.86
C VAL A 40 -17.25 24.80 16.93
N GLY A 41 -15.98 24.77 16.51
CA GLY A 41 -14.84 24.95 17.44
C GLY A 41 -13.97 23.73 17.74
N PHE A 42 -13.79 22.78 16.82
CA PHE A 42 -12.82 21.69 17.01
C PHE A 42 -11.50 21.98 16.28
N SER A 43 -10.43 22.27 17.04
CA SER A 43 -9.05 22.12 16.57
C SER A 43 -8.54 20.75 17.03
N PRO A 44 -8.08 19.87 16.13
CA PRO A 44 -7.50 18.60 16.56
C PRO A 44 -6.25 18.91 17.39
N SER A 45 -6.29 18.51 18.66
CA SER A 45 -5.17 18.62 19.59
C SER A 45 -4.96 17.25 20.22
N LEU A 46 -3.71 16.79 20.26
CA LEU A 46 -3.31 15.52 20.87
C LEU A 46 -3.50 15.47 22.41
N SER A 47 -4.20 16.44 23.00
CA SER A 47 -4.54 16.45 24.43
C SER A 47 -5.68 15.51 24.80
N THR A 48 -6.37 14.88 23.83
CA THR A 48 -7.29 13.77 24.09
C THR A 48 -6.57 12.45 23.85
N SER A 49 -6.07 11.83 24.92
CA SER A 49 -5.54 10.47 24.87
C SER A 49 -6.66 9.46 24.66
N GLY A 50 -6.51 8.55 23.69
CA GLY A 50 -7.40 7.39 23.53
C GLY A 50 -8.03 7.27 22.14
N LEU A 51 -8.59 6.08 21.90
CA LEU A 51 -9.17 5.54 20.65
C LEU A 51 -10.05 6.49 19.83
N ASP A 52 -10.60 7.55 20.43
CA ASP A 52 -11.52 8.48 19.77
C ASP A 52 -10.87 9.34 18.67
N SER A 53 -9.56 9.61 18.76
CA SER A 53 -8.82 10.35 17.71
C SER A 53 -8.54 9.50 16.47
N LEU A 54 -8.34 8.19 16.69
CA LEU A 54 -8.10 7.21 15.63
C LEU A 54 -9.40 6.93 14.86
N ASP A 55 -10.54 6.82 15.55
CA ASP A 55 -11.86 6.58 14.95
C ASP A 55 -12.25 7.68 13.95
N VAL A 56 -11.89 8.94 14.20
CA VAL A 56 -12.16 10.05 13.26
C VAL A 56 -11.29 9.95 11.99
N LEU A 57 -10.02 9.58 12.12
CA LEU A 57 -9.12 9.37 10.97
C LEU A 57 -9.52 8.13 10.17
N ILE A 58 -9.89 7.06 10.87
CA ILE A 58 -10.46 5.82 10.35
C ILE A 58 -11.75 6.09 9.56
N THR A 59 -12.62 6.95 10.10
CA THR A 59 -13.86 7.37 9.43
C THR A 59 -13.58 8.19 8.17
N ALA A 60 -12.55 9.05 8.19
CA ALA A 60 -12.14 9.83 7.02
C ALA A 60 -11.49 8.98 5.91
N ILE A 61 -10.84 7.86 6.26
CA ILE A 61 -10.21 6.92 5.31
C ILE A 61 -11.23 5.91 4.73
N GLY A 62 -12.46 5.86 5.26
CA GLY A 62 -13.58 5.12 4.65
C GLY A 62 -13.42 3.60 4.54
N ALA A 63 -12.40 3.01 5.16
CA ALA A 63 -12.04 1.61 4.96
C ALA A 63 -11.69 0.82 6.24
N ILE A 64 -11.97 1.35 7.43
CA ILE A 64 -11.89 0.56 8.67
C ILE A 64 -13.22 0.72 9.41
N SER A 65 -14.10 -0.27 9.30
CA SER A 65 -15.31 -0.35 10.12
C SER A 65 -14.98 -1.15 11.38
N THR A 66 -14.90 -0.47 12.53
CA THR A 66 -14.77 -1.12 13.85
C THR A 66 -16.13 -1.44 14.47
N LYS A 67 -17.26 -1.15 13.80
CA LYS A 67 -18.61 -1.54 14.25
C LYS A 67 -19.51 -1.92 13.08
N SER A 68 -20.04 -3.14 13.11
CA SER A 68 -21.11 -3.59 12.22
C SER A 68 -22.39 -2.79 12.49
N THR A 69 -22.71 -1.84 11.61
CA THR A 69 -24.06 -1.26 11.51
C THR A 69 -24.77 -1.73 10.23
N PRO A 70 -26.11 -1.89 10.24
CA PRO A 70 -26.83 -2.70 9.25
C PRO A 70 -27.19 -1.99 7.94
N ASP A 71 -26.93 -0.69 7.80
CA ASP A 71 -27.42 0.07 6.64
C ASP A 71 -26.31 0.35 5.63
N GLY A 72 -26.26 -0.52 4.63
CA GLY A 72 -25.22 -0.58 3.61
C GLY A 72 -25.37 0.48 2.52
N VAL A 73 -24.30 1.25 2.31
CA VAL A 73 -24.03 1.92 1.04
C VAL A 73 -23.80 0.83 -0.02
N GLN A 74 -24.69 0.71 -1.00
CA GLN A 74 -24.55 -0.22 -2.12
C GLN A 74 -23.32 0.14 -2.96
N ARG A 75 -22.18 -0.48 -2.65
CA ARG A 75 -21.05 -0.58 -3.58
C ARG A 75 -21.51 -1.41 -4.79
N ASN A 76 -21.25 -0.92 -6.00
CA ASN A 76 -21.42 -1.73 -7.22
C ASN A 76 -20.78 -3.11 -6.99
N PRO A 77 -21.48 -4.22 -7.28
CA PRO A 77 -20.95 -5.54 -7.01
C PRO A 77 -19.66 -5.72 -7.80
N LYS A 78 -18.56 -6.00 -7.09
CA LYS A 78 -17.32 -6.48 -7.72
C LYS A 78 -17.71 -7.67 -8.61
N PRO A 79 -17.15 -7.81 -9.82
CA PRO A 79 -17.42 -8.98 -10.65
C PRO A 79 -17.17 -10.24 -9.82
N GLN A 80 -18.24 -11.02 -9.59
CA GLN A 80 -18.17 -12.22 -8.79
C GLN A 80 -17.60 -13.33 -9.67
N TYR A 81 -16.31 -13.60 -9.52
CA TYR A 81 -15.65 -14.68 -10.25
C TYR A 81 -16.08 -16.03 -9.68
N VAL A 82 -16.46 -16.96 -10.57
CA VAL A 82 -16.75 -18.34 -10.19
C VAL A 82 -15.45 -19.12 -10.18
N PHE A 83 -14.92 -19.36 -8.98
CA PHE A 83 -13.75 -20.22 -8.78
C PHE A 83 -14.15 -21.68 -9.05
N LYS A 84 -13.35 -22.40 -9.85
CA LYS A 84 -13.43 -23.87 -9.90
C LYS A 84 -12.90 -24.47 -8.59
N GLU A 85 -13.16 -25.76 -8.33
CA GLU A 85 -12.69 -26.48 -7.12
C GLU A 85 -11.18 -26.32 -6.82
N ASN A 86 -10.37 -26.00 -7.83
CA ASN A 86 -8.93 -25.81 -7.68
C ASN A 86 -8.51 -24.34 -7.47
N GLY A 87 -9.46 -23.41 -7.29
CA GLY A 87 -9.19 -21.97 -7.14
C GLY A 87 -8.87 -21.23 -8.46
N HIS A 88 -9.08 -21.87 -9.61
CA HIS A 88 -8.80 -21.27 -10.92
C HIS A 88 -10.00 -20.45 -11.42
N ILE A 89 -9.74 -19.22 -11.87
CA ILE A 89 -10.70 -18.39 -12.61
C ILE A 89 -10.52 -18.69 -14.11
N PRO A 90 -11.58 -19.02 -14.87
CA PRO A 90 -11.47 -19.23 -16.30
C PRO A 90 -10.99 -17.95 -17.02
N SER A 91 -9.92 -18.05 -17.81
CA SER A 91 -9.37 -16.91 -18.57
C SER A 91 -10.40 -16.21 -19.47
N ALA A 92 -11.42 -16.94 -19.94
CA ALA A 92 -12.54 -16.39 -20.71
C ALA A 92 -13.41 -15.37 -19.93
N GLN A 93 -13.36 -15.40 -18.60
CA GLN A 93 -14.05 -14.44 -17.72
C GLN A 93 -13.22 -13.18 -17.46
N MET A 94 -11.93 -13.20 -17.80
CA MET A 94 -11.01 -12.09 -17.59
C MET A 94 -10.85 -11.28 -18.89
N ARG A 95 -10.56 -9.98 -18.77
CA ARG A 95 -10.52 -9.05 -19.93
C ARG A 95 -9.20 -8.32 -20.11
N LYS A 96 -8.36 -8.27 -19.07
CA LYS A 96 -7.07 -7.59 -19.08
C LYS A 96 -6.05 -8.43 -18.33
N PHE A 97 -4.85 -8.49 -18.88
CA PHE A 97 -3.77 -9.33 -18.39
C PHE A 97 -2.45 -8.56 -18.47
N VAL A 98 -1.62 -8.69 -17.46
CA VAL A 98 -0.22 -8.25 -17.48
C VAL A 98 0.65 -9.49 -17.52
N ALA A 99 1.51 -9.60 -18.54
CA ALA A 99 2.56 -10.61 -18.57
C ALA A 99 3.83 -10.02 -17.94
N GLN A 100 4.16 -10.47 -16.73
CA GLN A 100 5.33 -10.03 -15.98
C GLN A 100 6.36 -11.15 -15.89
N ARG A 101 7.65 -10.82 -16.06
CA ARG A 101 8.74 -11.78 -15.85
C ARG A 101 8.68 -12.33 -14.42
N TYR A 102 8.63 -13.65 -14.28
CA TYR A 102 8.63 -14.29 -12.98
C TYR A 102 10.03 -14.29 -12.36
N ILE A 103 10.15 -13.79 -11.13
CA ILE A 103 11.40 -13.80 -10.37
C ILE A 103 11.48 -15.11 -9.59
N VAL A 104 12.33 -16.02 -10.08
CA VAL A 104 12.49 -17.38 -9.54
C VAL A 104 13.39 -17.40 -8.30
N SER A 105 14.48 -16.62 -8.34
CA SER A 105 15.58 -16.72 -7.38
C SER A 105 15.29 -15.92 -6.12
N ILE A 106 14.25 -16.29 -5.38
CA ILE A 106 13.93 -15.71 -4.07
C ILE A 106 14.50 -16.65 -2.99
N PRO A 107 15.29 -16.16 -2.01
CA PRO A 107 15.80 -17.00 -0.93
C PRO A 107 14.62 -17.41 -0.03
N PRO A 108 14.27 -18.71 0.05
CA PRO A 108 13.15 -19.13 0.87
C PRO A 108 13.49 -18.97 2.36
N VAL A 109 12.49 -18.62 3.16
CA VAL A 109 12.59 -18.57 4.62
C VAL A 109 11.61 -19.60 5.14
N GLU A 110 12.10 -20.56 5.93
CA GLU A 110 11.31 -21.73 6.35
C GLU A 110 10.63 -22.42 5.15
N ASN A 111 11.39 -22.61 4.07
CA ASN A 111 10.93 -23.13 2.77
C ASN A 111 9.87 -22.28 2.06
N ARG A 112 9.42 -21.14 2.58
CA ARG A 112 8.33 -20.35 1.97
C ARG A 112 8.87 -19.16 1.18
N LYS A 113 8.19 -18.86 0.08
CA LYS A 113 8.40 -17.62 -0.68
C LYS A 113 7.83 -16.44 0.10
N TRP A 114 8.42 -15.27 -0.08
CA TRP A 114 7.98 -14.06 0.61
C TRP A 114 8.19 -12.80 -0.25
N HIS A 115 7.53 -11.72 0.14
CA HIS A 115 7.77 -10.37 -0.37
C HIS A 115 7.79 -9.36 0.77
N VAL A 116 8.41 -8.21 0.54
CA VAL A 116 8.41 -7.06 1.44
C VAL A 116 7.26 -6.14 1.05
N ARG A 117 6.44 -5.75 2.02
CA ARG A 117 5.50 -4.64 1.90
C ARG A 117 6.06 -3.43 2.61
N ALA A 118 6.38 -2.40 1.82
CA ALA A 118 6.78 -1.08 2.30
C ALA A 118 5.60 -0.11 2.23
N TYR A 119 5.46 0.75 3.24
CA TYR A 119 4.44 1.79 3.23
C TYR A 119 5.05 3.11 2.78
N VAL A 120 4.48 3.70 1.73
CA VAL A 120 4.99 4.92 1.11
C VAL A 120 3.92 5.99 1.15
N LEU A 121 4.21 7.11 1.81
CA LEU A 121 3.32 8.25 1.95
C LEU A 121 3.72 9.33 0.94
N SER A 122 2.78 9.71 0.07
CA SER A 122 2.89 10.91 -0.75
C SER A 122 2.13 12.06 -0.09
N MET A 123 2.72 13.25 -0.04
CA MET A 123 2.20 14.42 0.64
C MET A 123 2.23 15.64 -0.28
N GLY A 124 1.16 16.42 -0.26
CA GLY A 124 1.08 17.75 -0.84
C GLY A 124 1.46 17.81 -2.32
N ARG A 125 2.30 18.80 -2.67
CA ARG A 125 2.85 18.98 -4.03
C ARG A 125 4.05 18.05 -4.32
N LEU A 126 3.98 16.83 -3.80
CA LEU A 126 4.96 15.77 -3.90
C LEU A 126 6.20 15.93 -3.01
N THR A 127 6.00 15.68 -1.74
CA THR A 127 7.00 15.06 -0.87
C THR A 127 6.67 13.57 -0.74
N VAL A 128 7.67 12.69 -0.75
CA VAL A 128 7.47 11.25 -0.56
C VAL A 128 8.29 10.76 0.62
N CYS A 129 7.66 9.98 1.48
CA CYS A 129 8.27 9.38 2.65
C CYS A 129 8.05 7.86 2.65
N VAL A 130 9.05 7.10 3.06
CA VAL A 130 8.94 5.65 3.30
C VAL A 130 8.88 5.39 4.79
N PHE A 131 7.90 4.61 5.24
CA PHE A 131 7.86 4.15 6.62
C PHE A 131 8.93 3.09 6.85
N LYS A 132 9.77 3.31 7.87
CA LYS A 132 10.95 2.50 8.13
C LYS A 132 10.60 1.05 8.45
N GLU A 133 9.52 0.80 9.19
CA GLU A 133 9.09 -0.56 9.50
C GLU A 133 8.36 -1.16 8.30
N MET A 134 8.69 -2.39 7.94
CA MET A 134 8.15 -3.09 6.76
C MET A 134 7.73 -4.50 7.14
N LEU A 135 6.73 -5.03 6.43
CA LEU A 135 6.30 -6.42 6.63
C LEU A 135 6.95 -7.33 5.62
N SER A 136 7.34 -8.52 6.06
CA SER A 136 7.60 -9.67 5.19
C SER A 136 6.37 -10.57 5.20
N LEU A 137 5.77 -10.76 4.03
CA LEU A 137 4.55 -11.55 3.84
C LEU A 137 4.89 -12.86 3.13
N PHE A 138 4.55 -13.98 3.77
CA PHE A 138 4.93 -15.33 3.34
C PHE A 138 3.79 -16.03 2.59
N ALA A 139 4.19 -16.85 1.63
CA ALA A 139 3.32 -17.81 0.97
C ALA A 139 2.74 -18.82 1.98
N GLY A 140 1.58 -19.40 1.67
CA GLY A 140 0.90 -20.32 2.58
C GLY A 140 1.50 -21.73 2.61
N GLU A 141 2.29 -22.08 1.59
CA GLU A 141 2.88 -23.40 1.38
C GLU A 141 4.37 -23.28 1.04
N ASP A 142 5.11 -24.38 1.20
CA ASP A 142 6.51 -24.50 0.81
C ASP A 142 6.66 -24.17 -0.68
N TYR A 143 7.69 -23.38 -0.96
CA TYR A 143 7.98 -22.86 -2.28
C TYR A 143 8.65 -23.92 -3.13
N GLU A 144 8.01 -24.22 -4.24
CA GLU A 144 8.69 -24.74 -5.41
C GLU A 144 8.38 -23.84 -6.60
N PRO A 145 9.29 -23.75 -7.58
CA PRO A 145 9.01 -23.10 -8.82
C PRO A 145 7.71 -23.56 -9.47
N PRO A 146 7.05 -22.68 -10.24
CA PRO A 146 5.71 -22.91 -10.79
C PRO A 146 5.59 -24.11 -11.72
N TRP A 147 6.71 -24.54 -12.30
CA TRP A 147 6.79 -25.73 -13.17
C TRP A 147 6.95 -27.03 -12.38
N MET A 148 7.20 -26.98 -11.08
CA MET A 148 7.27 -28.14 -10.17
C MET A 148 6.03 -28.22 -9.27
N ASN A 149 5.59 -27.07 -8.72
CA ASN A 149 4.36 -26.96 -7.96
C ASN A 149 3.40 -25.96 -8.62
N LEU A 150 2.27 -26.48 -9.09
CA LEU A 150 1.21 -25.67 -9.71
C LEU A 150 0.34 -24.93 -8.70
N SER A 151 0.50 -25.20 -7.39
CA SER A 151 -0.26 -24.54 -6.33
C SER A 151 0.08 -23.05 -6.27
N LEU A 152 -0.95 -22.21 -6.44
CA LEU A 152 -0.81 -20.77 -6.28
C LEU A 152 -0.41 -20.38 -4.86
N LYS A 153 -0.75 -21.19 -3.85
CA LYS A 153 -0.43 -20.92 -2.44
C LYS A 153 1.07 -21.04 -2.12
N SER A 154 1.85 -21.69 -2.99
CA SER A 154 3.32 -21.76 -2.89
C SER A 154 4.01 -20.53 -3.51
N SER A 155 3.40 -19.95 -4.55
CA SER A 155 4.03 -18.92 -5.40
C SER A 155 3.48 -17.51 -5.17
N LEU A 156 2.27 -17.39 -4.62
CA LEU A 156 1.62 -16.15 -4.24
C LEU A 156 1.73 -15.93 -2.74
N THR A 157 2.22 -14.75 -2.40
CA THR A 157 2.50 -14.31 -1.04
C THR A 157 1.41 -13.39 -0.49
N ASN A 158 0.41 -13.06 -1.31
CA ASN A 158 -0.73 -12.24 -0.90
C ASN A 158 -1.60 -13.00 0.11
N THR A 159 -1.80 -12.36 1.25
CA THR A 159 -2.52 -12.91 2.41
C THR A 159 -4.04 -12.87 2.23
N ALA A 160 -4.54 -12.11 1.26
CA ALA A 160 -5.98 -12.06 0.91
C ALA A 160 -6.56 -13.40 0.45
N LEU A 161 -5.72 -14.36 0.05
CA LEU A 161 -6.11 -15.72 -0.31
C LEU A 161 -5.97 -16.73 0.84
N GLN A 162 -5.52 -16.27 2.02
CA GLN A 162 -5.28 -17.10 3.19
C GLN A 162 -6.31 -16.76 4.27
N ASP A 163 -6.85 -17.79 4.92
CA ASP A 163 -7.75 -17.59 6.06
C ASP A 163 -6.98 -16.96 7.23
N GLU A 164 -7.62 -16.08 8.03
CA GLU A 164 -6.96 -15.37 9.12
C GLU A 164 -6.36 -16.30 10.18
N GLU A 165 -7.01 -17.44 10.43
CA GLU A 165 -6.52 -18.50 11.32
C GLU A 165 -5.20 -19.08 10.80
N VAL A 166 -5.10 -19.32 9.48
CA VAL A 166 -3.88 -19.81 8.82
C VAL A 166 -2.78 -18.74 8.86
N LEU A 167 -3.12 -17.46 8.69
CA LEU A 167 -2.16 -16.36 8.81
C LEU A 167 -1.53 -16.30 10.20
N LYS A 168 -2.34 -16.51 11.25
CA LYS A 168 -1.92 -16.55 12.65
C LYS A 168 -1.07 -17.77 12.93
N GLU A 169 -1.56 -18.96 12.61
CA GLU A 169 -0.88 -20.23 12.90
C GLU A 169 0.47 -20.35 12.20
N LYS A 170 0.58 -19.86 10.96
CA LYS A 170 1.81 -19.96 10.16
C LYS A 170 2.71 -18.73 10.24
N GLU A 171 2.36 -17.74 11.06
CA GLU A 171 3.07 -16.47 11.17
C GLU A 171 3.37 -15.86 9.79
N SER A 172 2.36 -15.81 8.91
CA SER A 172 2.54 -15.42 7.50
C SER A 172 2.88 -13.93 7.31
N MET A 173 2.97 -13.16 8.40
CA MET A 173 3.41 -11.76 8.42
C MET A 173 4.45 -11.58 9.53
N ARG A 174 5.65 -11.12 9.16
CA ARG A 174 6.74 -10.87 10.10
C ARG A 174 7.34 -9.48 9.90
N ASP A 175 8.02 -8.98 10.92
CA ASP A 175 8.82 -7.77 10.79
C ASP A 175 10.02 -8.07 9.89
N PHE A 176 10.17 -7.30 8.82
CA PHE A 176 11.32 -7.39 7.92
C PHE A 176 12.65 -7.27 8.67
N TRP A 177 12.73 -6.36 9.64
CA TRP A 177 13.96 -6.10 10.39
C TRP A 177 14.32 -7.24 11.34
N ALA A 178 13.33 -8.05 11.75
CA ALA A 178 13.51 -9.23 12.58
C ALA A 178 13.92 -10.48 11.80
N MET A 179 14.00 -10.42 10.46
CA MET A 179 14.51 -11.54 9.67
C MET A 179 16.00 -11.80 9.94
N SER A 180 16.40 -13.07 9.81
CA SER A 180 17.77 -13.52 10.09
C SER A 180 18.80 -12.72 9.29
N ASP A 181 19.83 -12.22 9.98
CA ASP A 181 20.95 -11.53 9.34
C ASP A 181 21.72 -12.47 8.40
N ASP A 182 21.69 -13.78 8.68
CA ASP A 182 22.37 -14.81 7.88
C ASP A 182 21.60 -15.23 6.61
N LEU A 183 20.40 -14.68 6.37
CA LEU A 183 19.59 -15.04 5.19
C LEU A 183 20.32 -14.73 3.87
N LEU A 184 21.05 -13.61 3.85
CA LEU A 184 21.84 -13.14 2.72
C LEU A 184 23.16 -12.54 3.24
N PRO A 185 24.22 -12.47 2.42
CA PRO A 185 25.53 -12.00 2.88
C PRO A 185 25.53 -10.50 3.22
N GLY A 186 26.31 -10.14 4.24
CA GLY A 186 26.55 -8.74 4.60
C GLY A 186 25.34 -8.05 5.22
N ASN A 187 25.30 -6.72 5.14
CA ASN A 187 24.21 -5.92 5.68
C ASN A 187 23.05 -5.79 4.67
N TRP A 188 22.48 -6.93 4.31
CA TRP A 188 21.54 -7.02 3.20
C TRP A 188 20.21 -6.30 3.48
N LYS A 189 19.75 -6.26 4.75
CA LYS A 189 18.49 -5.58 5.12
C LYS A 189 18.54 -4.08 4.87
N ASP A 190 19.63 -3.43 5.29
CA ASP A 190 19.84 -2.01 5.04
C ASP A 190 19.99 -1.75 3.53
N HIS A 191 20.73 -2.60 2.80
CA HIS A 191 20.87 -2.46 1.34
C HIS A 191 19.54 -2.62 0.59
N VAL A 192 18.67 -3.54 1.01
CA VAL A 192 17.33 -3.69 0.45
C VAL A 192 16.46 -2.48 0.79
N PHE A 193 16.52 -1.96 2.01
CA PHE A 193 15.80 -0.75 2.39
C PHE A 193 16.24 0.46 1.55
N ASP A 194 17.54 0.67 1.35
CA ASP A 194 18.07 1.73 0.49
C ASP A 194 17.55 1.61 -0.96
N GLN A 195 17.53 0.39 -1.51
CA GLN A 195 16.96 0.13 -2.83
C GLN A 195 15.46 0.44 -2.87
N ILE A 196 14.69 0.04 -1.87
CA ILE A 196 13.25 0.36 -1.76
C ILE A 196 13.05 1.87 -1.75
N CYS A 197 13.78 2.61 -0.92
CA CYS A 197 13.74 4.07 -0.87
C CYS A 197 14.06 4.70 -2.24
N SER A 198 15.12 4.24 -2.91
CA SER A 198 15.52 4.75 -4.22
C SER A 198 14.49 4.45 -5.31
N ILE A 199 14.00 3.21 -5.38
CA ILE A 199 13.00 2.79 -6.37
C ILE A 199 11.69 3.54 -6.15
N SER A 200 11.23 3.67 -4.90
CA SER A 200 10.03 4.45 -4.59
C SER A 200 10.19 5.92 -4.97
N ALA A 201 11.36 6.54 -4.71
CA ALA A 201 11.59 7.94 -5.10
C ALA A 201 11.48 8.13 -6.62
N GLU A 202 12.16 7.27 -7.40
CA GLU A 202 12.10 7.33 -8.85
C GLU A 202 10.71 7.02 -9.40
N LEU A 203 10.00 6.04 -8.80
CA LEU A 203 8.65 5.66 -9.19
C LEU A 203 7.69 6.86 -9.09
N PHE A 204 7.64 7.52 -7.93
CA PHE A 204 6.74 8.64 -7.69
C PHE A 204 7.16 9.88 -8.49
N ARG A 205 8.46 10.14 -8.64
CA ARG A 205 8.95 11.20 -9.54
C ARG A 205 8.50 10.95 -10.97
N ALA A 206 8.74 9.75 -11.50
CA ALA A 206 8.34 9.38 -12.85
C ALA A 206 6.83 9.55 -13.02
N ALA A 207 6.02 9.07 -12.08
CA ALA A 207 4.56 9.22 -12.14
C ALA A 207 4.12 10.68 -12.23
N ALA A 208 4.67 11.56 -11.39
CA ALA A 208 4.31 12.98 -11.40
C ALA A 208 4.75 13.72 -12.66
N HIS A 209 5.89 13.35 -13.24
CA HIS A 209 6.43 14.01 -14.42
C HIS A 209 5.89 13.45 -15.74
N THR A 210 5.51 12.17 -15.80
CA THR A 210 5.13 11.52 -17.07
C THR A 210 3.68 11.08 -17.13
N MET A 211 2.95 11.09 -16.01
CA MET A 211 1.57 10.59 -15.92
C MET A 211 0.63 11.61 -15.24
N ALA A 212 0.77 12.90 -15.57
CA ALA A 212 0.01 13.97 -14.93
C ALA A 212 -1.53 13.81 -15.00
N ASP A 213 -2.05 13.06 -15.98
CA ASP A 213 -3.48 12.73 -16.13
C ASP A 213 -3.94 11.54 -15.27
N LYS A 214 -3.01 10.81 -14.66
CA LYS A 214 -3.27 9.64 -13.79
C LYS A 214 -2.82 9.86 -12.36
N PHE A 215 -1.73 10.58 -12.16
CA PHE A 215 -1.17 10.89 -10.85
C PHE A 215 -1.09 12.40 -10.71
N THR A 216 -2.08 12.96 -10.01
CA THR A 216 -2.19 14.41 -9.80
C THR A 216 -2.04 14.71 -8.31
N THR A 217 -0.95 15.38 -7.95
CA THR A 217 -0.68 15.79 -6.58
C THR A 217 -1.36 17.12 -6.24
N VAL A 218 -1.92 17.21 -5.03
CA VAL A 218 -2.63 18.40 -4.54
C VAL A 218 -2.08 18.79 -3.18
N ASP A 219 -1.84 20.09 -2.99
CA ASP A 219 -1.09 20.66 -1.87
C ASP A 219 -1.57 20.25 -0.47
N LYS A 220 -2.89 20.07 -0.28
CA LYS A 220 -3.49 19.71 1.02
C LYS A 220 -3.95 18.26 1.08
N CYS A 221 -3.47 17.42 0.19
CA CYS A 221 -3.82 16.01 0.13
C CYS A 221 -2.60 15.16 0.46
N PHE A 222 -2.88 13.96 0.95
CA PHE A 222 -1.90 12.91 1.07
C PHE A 222 -2.51 11.58 0.70
N GLU A 223 -1.68 10.63 0.32
CA GLU A 223 -2.10 9.29 -0.01
C GLU A 223 -1.04 8.29 0.42
N LEU A 224 -1.49 7.21 1.04
CA LEU A 224 -0.64 6.14 1.53
C LEU A 224 -0.75 4.93 0.60
N PHE A 225 0.40 4.44 0.17
CA PHE A 225 0.51 3.29 -0.71
C PHE A 225 1.21 2.12 0.02
N ALA A 226 0.78 0.89 -0.26
CA ALA A 226 1.61 -0.29 -0.03
C ALA A 226 2.38 -0.61 -1.31
N VAL A 227 3.70 -0.55 -1.26
CA VAL A 227 4.58 -0.86 -2.36
C VAL A 227 5.26 -2.19 -2.07
N ASP A 228 5.00 -3.17 -2.92
CA ASP A 228 5.42 -4.55 -2.70
C ASP A 228 6.68 -4.86 -3.52
N PHE A 229 7.65 -5.49 -2.86
CA PHE A 229 8.94 -5.83 -3.43
C PHE A 229 9.28 -7.30 -3.21
N LEU A 230 9.79 -7.96 -4.24
CA LEU A 230 10.49 -9.24 -4.09
C LEU A 230 11.98 -8.98 -3.84
N VAL A 231 12.62 -9.78 -2.99
CA VAL A 231 14.06 -9.73 -2.75
C VAL A 231 14.68 -11.01 -3.32
N ASP A 232 15.63 -10.87 -4.25
CA ASP A 232 16.29 -12.04 -4.83
C ASP A 232 17.50 -12.52 -4.00
N THR A 233 18.08 -13.66 -4.39
CA THR A 233 19.22 -14.29 -3.69
C THR A 233 20.51 -13.46 -3.72
N ASN A 234 20.57 -12.39 -4.52
CA ASN A 234 21.69 -11.44 -4.51
C ASN A 234 21.39 -10.20 -3.65
N GLY A 235 20.24 -10.16 -2.97
CA GLY A 235 19.80 -9.00 -2.19
C GLY A 235 19.29 -7.85 -3.06
N ILE A 236 18.85 -8.12 -4.30
CA ILE A 236 18.27 -7.10 -5.17
C ILE A 236 16.76 -7.01 -4.96
N ALA A 237 16.26 -5.79 -4.75
CA ALA A 237 14.84 -5.51 -4.61
C ALA A 237 14.16 -5.30 -5.98
N TRP A 238 13.07 -6.01 -6.23
CA TRP A 238 12.27 -5.97 -7.46
C TRP A 238 10.89 -5.45 -7.13
N LEU A 239 10.52 -4.26 -7.63
CA LEU A 239 9.17 -3.72 -7.52
C LEU A 239 8.17 -4.69 -8.20
N LEU A 240 7.18 -5.14 -7.42
CA LEU A 240 6.12 -6.02 -7.87
C LEU A 240 4.88 -5.22 -8.26
N GLU A 241 4.32 -4.48 -7.30
CA GLU A 241 3.10 -3.69 -7.47
C GLU A 241 3.02 -2.53 -6.48
N VAL A 242 2.07 -1.61 -6.73
CA VAL A 242 1.74 -0.46 -5.90
C VAL A 242 0.24 -0.50 -5.64
N ASN A 243 -0.15 -0.51 -4.37
CA ASN A 243 -1.53 -0.62 -3.92
C ASN A 243 -1.97 0.69 -3.25
N GLU A 244 -2.99 1.35 -3.79
CA GLU A 244 -3.54 2.65 -3.33
C GLU A 244 -4.44 2.56 -2.10
N THR A 245 -4.88 1.35 -1.73
CA THR A 245 -5.67 1.10 -0.51
C THR A 245 -5.07 -0.08 0.27
N PRO A 246 -3.93 0.14 0.96
CA PRO A 246 -3.29 -0.91 1.73
C PRO A 246 -4.24 -1.49 2.77
N ALA A 247 -4.41 -2.81 2.75
CA ALA A 247 -5.11 -3.52 3.81
C ALA A 247 -4.25 -3.55 5.08
N PHE A 248 -4.86 -3.25 6.22
CA PHE A 248 -4.25 -3.41 7.55
C PHE A 248 -4.81 -4.65 8.22
N TYR A 249 -3.94 -5.38 8.90
CA TYR A 249 -4.29 -6.63 9.56
C TYR A 249 -4.06 -6.47 11.07
N ASP A 250 -5.07 -6.81 11.87
CA ASP A 250 -4.92 -6.89 13.33
C ASP A 250 -4.43 -8.29 13.74
N VAL A 251 -3.26 -8.65 13.21
CA VAL A 251 -2.66 -9.98 13.38
C VAL A 251 -1.17 -9.84 13.64
N GLY A 252 -0.69 -10.50 14.70
CA GLY A 252 0.74 -10.55 15.04
C GLY A 252 1.37 -9.16 15.09
N ILE A 253 2.51 -8.99 14.42
CA ILE A 253 3.23 -7.71 14.38
C ILE A 253 2.55 -6.65 13.48
N ALA A 254 1.68 -7.07 12.56
CA ALA A 254 1.05 -6.15 11.61
C ALA A 254 0.13 -5.13 12.30
N GLY A 255 -0.61 -5.53 13.33
CA GLY A 255 -1.51 -4.64 14.08
C GLY A 255 -0.76 -3.52 14.81
N PRO A 256 0.18 -3.83 15.71
CA PRO A 256 1.00 -2.82 16.40
C PRO A 256 1.80 -1.92 15.45
N MET A 257 2.30 -2.46 14.33
CA MET A 257 3.01 -1.68 13.32
C MET A 257 2.07 -0.73 12.56
N ALA A 258 0.84 -1.16 12.24
CA ALA A 258 -0.17 -0.30 11.63
C ALA A 258 -0.52 0.90 12.52
N LEU A 259 -0.62 0.70 13.84
CA LEU A 259 -0.82 1.80 14.79
C LEU A 259 0.34 2.80 14.75
N ARG A 260 1.59 2.33 14.79
CA ARG A 260 2.77 3.21 14.68
C ARG A 260 2.84 3.95 13.35
N LEU A 261 2.42 3.30 12.26
CA LEU A 261 2.32 3.93 10.95
C LEU A 261 1.30 5.07 10.96
N MET A 262 0.09 4.83 11.49
CA MET A 262 -0.95 5.85 11.58
C MET A 262 -0.49 7.05 12.43
N ASP A 263 0.12 6.81 13.58
CA ASP A 263 0.69 7.88 14.42
C ASP A 263 1.70 8.74 13.63
N SER A 264 2.55 8.09 12.84
CA SER A 264 3.58 8.76 12.03
C SER A 264 2.96 9.59 10.91
N ILE A 265 1.95 9.05 10.22
CA ILE A 265 1.20 9.75 9.16
C ILE A 265 0.51 10.98 9.74
N VAL A 266 -0.20 10.85 10.86
CA VAL A 266 -0.87 11.98 11.52
C VAL A 266 0.13 13.05 11.91
N CYS A 267 1.28 12.67 12.47
CA CYS A 267 2.32 13.62 12.84
C CYS A 267 2.84 14.41 11.64
N VAL A 268 3.22 13.72 10.56
CA VAL A 268 3.75 14.35 9.33
C VAL A 268 2.68 15.18 8.60
N ALA A 269 1.43 14.71 8.56
CA ALA A 269 0.33 15.46 7.96
C ALA A 269 0.02 16.74 8.74
N MET A 270 0.03 16.67 10.08
CA MET A 270 -0.14 17.86 10.92
C MET A 270 1.03 18.83 10.78
N GLU A 271 2.25 18.33 10.57
CA GLU A 271 3.42 19.17 10.30
C GLU A 271 3.28 19.90 8.98
N HIS A 272 2.85 19.20 7.93
CA HIS A 272 2.57 19.78 6.61
C HIS A 272 1.50 20.89 6.64
N MET A 273 0.63 20.87 7.65
CA MET A 273 -0.38 21.90 7.90
C MET A 273 0.07 23.01 8.86
N ASP A 274 1.35 23.04 9.26
CA ASP A 274 1.91 23.94 10.27
C ASP A 274 1.22 23.82 11.66
N LYS A 275 0.73 22.61 11.99
CA LYS A 275 -0.05 22.33 13.21
C LYS A 275 0.54 21.24 14.10
N ALA A 276 1.67 20.62 13.72
CA ALA A 276 2.31 19.60 14.55
C ALA A 276 2.90 20.18 15.84
N ARG A 277 2.78 19.40 16.92
CA ARG A 277 3.38 19.70 18.24
C ARG A 277 4.68 18.92 18.41
N LEU A 278 5.76 19.41 17.83
CA LEU A 278 7.07 18.74 17.85
C LEU A 278 7.84 18.93 19.17
N ASP A 279 7.23 19.60 20.16
CA ASP A 279 7.69 19.68 21.55
C ASP A 279 7.50 18.35 22.31
N ASP A 280 6.62 17.48 21.82
CA ASP A 280 6.38 16.15 22.40
C ASP A 280 7.35 15.11 21.80
N GLU A 281 8.13 14.43 22.66
CA GLU A 281 9.06 13.37 22.26
C GLU A 281 8.36 12.24 21.47
N ARG A 282 7.08 11.97 21.73
CA ARG A 282 6.30 10.97 20.97
C ARG A 282 6.12 11.37 19.52
N ASN A 283 5.88 12.66 19.27
CA ASN A 283 5.71 13.19 17.92
C ASN A 283 7.04 13.19 17.17
N VAL A 284 8.14 13.53 17.86
CA VAL A 284 9.49 13.40 17.29
C VAL A 284 9.78 11.95 16.90
N ALA A 285 9.53 10.99 17.80
CA ALA A 285 9.72 9.57 17.51
C ALA A 285 8.82 9.10 16.35
N ALA A 286 7.55 9.50 16.30
CA ALA A 286 6.64 9.18 15.21
C ALA A 286 7.15 9.71 13.87
N LYS A 287 7.56 10.97 13.80
CA LYS A 287 8.14 11.56 12.60
C LYS A 287 9.37 10.81 12.11
N THR A 288 10.28 10.41 13.01
CA THR A 288 11.53 9.71 12.62
C THR A 288 11.31 8.35 11.96
N ARG A 289 10.12 7.76 12.07
CA ARG A 289 9.78 6.51 11.37
C ARG A 289 9.46 6.72 9.90
N LEU A 290 9.10 7.93 9.47
CA LEU A 290 8.87 8.28 8.07
C LEU A 290 10.11 8.96 7.50
N ILE A 291 10.84 8.23 6.65
CA ILE A 291 12.06 8.71 6.03
C ILE A 291 11.70 9.45 4.74
N SER A 292 11.96 10.76 4.69
CA SER A 292 11.77 11.53 3.46
C SER A 292 12.78 11.09 2.40
N ILE A 293 12.29 10.70 1.23
CA ILE A 293 13.09 10.15 0.11
C ILE A 293 13.02 11.01 -1.16
N LEU A 294 12.02 11.90 -1.25
CA LEU A 294 11.81 12.78 -2.39
C LEU A 294 11.13 14.08 -1.96
N ASP A 295 11.59 15.20 -2.51
CA ASP A 295 10.89 16.48 -2.50
C ASP A 295 10.96 17.13 -3.89
N GLU A 296 9.80 17.28 -4.52
CA GLU A 296 9.61 17.90 -5.83
C GLU A 296 8.68 19.13 -5.76
N THR A 297 8.36 19.60 -4.55
CA THR A 297 7.39 20.68 -4.27
C THR A 297 7.61 21.92 -5.14
N ASP A 298 8.87 22.34 -5.27
CA ASP A 298 9.29 23.52 -6.02
C ASP A 298 9.57 23.26 -7.51
N LYS A 299 9.75 22.00 -7.89
CA LYS A 299 10.10 21.61 -9.27
C LYS A 299 8.86 21.30 -10.12
N LEU A 300 7.78 20.83 -9.49
CA LEU A 300 6.51 20.64 -10.17
C LEU A 300 5.85 22.00 -10.49
N ALA A 301 5.28 22.11 -11.69
CA ALA A 301 4.52 23.28 -12.09
C ALA A 301 3.41 23.57 -11.08
N LYS A 302 3.19 24.84 -10.75
CA LYS A 302 2.13 25.21 -9.79
C LYS A 302 0.77 24.84 -10.38
N ASN A 303 0.06 23.91 -9.73
CA ASN A 303 -1.34 23.68 -10.01
C ASN A 303 -2.13 24.94 -9.64
N ASN A 304 -2.96 25.43 -10.57
CA ASN A 304 -3.84 26.60 -10.35
C ASN A 304 -5.08 26.26 -9.51
N ILE A 305 -5.17 25.03 -8.99
CA ILE A 305 -6.27 24.59 -8.13
C ILE A 305 -5.97 25.06 -6.71
N THR A 306 -6.51 26.23 -6.35
CA THR A 306 -6.34 26.83 -5.02
C THR A 306 -7.35 26.31 -4.00
N GLU A 307 -8.46 25.73 -4.46
CA GLU A 307 -9.58 25.33 -3.60
C GLU A 307 -10.36 24.18 -4.23
N ILE A 308 -10.66 23.14 -3.45
CA ILE A 308 -11.64 22.12 -3.79
C ILE A 308 -12.89 22.48 -3.00
N LEU A 309 -13.83 23.17 -3.66
CA LEU A 309 -15.11 23.51 -3.05
C LEU A 309 -16.02 22.27 -3.10
N PRO A 310 -16.66 21.88 -1.98
CA PRO A 310 -17.73 20.91 -2.02
C PRO A 310 -18.87 21.45 -2.89
N GLU A 311 -19.49 20.61 -3.71
CA GLU A 311 -20.63 21.00 -4.54
C GLU A 311 -21.72 21.59 -3.62
N GLY A 312 -21.99 22.90 -3.74
CA GLY A 312 -23.09 23.56 -3.03
C GLY A 312 -22.77 24.85 -2.26
N CYS A 313 -21.51 25.32 -2.20
CA CYS A 313 -21.21 26.58 -1.52
C CYS A 313 -21.45 27.79 -2.46
N PRO A 314 -22.35 28.75 -2.12
CA PRO A 314 -22.49 29.98 -2.90
C PRO A 314 -21.28 30.90 -2.69
N ARG A 315 -20.90 31.60 -3.77
CA ARG A 315 -19.79 32.57 -3.79
C ARG A 315 -20.06 33.80 -2.94
#